data_AF-A0A246S9C2-F1
#
_entry.id   AF-A0A246S9C2-F1
#
_cell.length_a   1.000
_cell.length_b   1.000
_cell.length_c   1.000
_cell.angle_alpha   90.00
_cell.angle_beta   90.00
_cell.angle_gamma   90.00
#
_symmetry.space_group_name_H-M   'P 1'
#
loop_
_entity.id
_entity.type
_entity.pdbx_description
1 polymer ?
#
loop_
_entity_poly.entity_id
_entity_poly.type
_entity_poly.pdbx_seq_one_letter_code
_entity_poly.pdbx_strand_id
1 'polypeptide(L)'
;MRSWYERYGVWIALAAFVFISVISFAGFSQTQQLLKMTCSPGDKGDCFRQWVSATSGWFGGAVTFATLIFLSRQVNDMRLHHRETMRHATRPVYLRAQRLKDAVNSARITLKLLKQVIREGDQEAPTMDLLFSMMAGLRSLQEQLSRPEFDNFENEIGYAGIGSAFMLRTNLRPVLEIGNLLVDALKHDPRQQINVADFKRFRGRAEPHDFMELYFSNVLAEADKQIEAWERTMEETKLI
;
A
#
# COMPACT_ATOMS: atom_id res chain seq x y z
N MET A 1 -18.22 -30.26 -8.28
CA MET A 1 -18.55 -30.51 -9.71
C MET A 1 -17.97 -29.45 -10.66
N ARG A 2 -18.05 -28.15 -10.34
CA ARG A 2 -17.52 -27.06 -11.20
C ARG A 2 -16.03 -27.20 -11.58
N SER A 3 -15.17 -27.57 -10.64
CA SER A 3 -13.73 -27.75 -10.88
C SER A 3 -13.39 -28.89 -11.85
N TRP A 4 -14.20 -29.95 -11.89
CA TRP A 4 -14.01 -31.06 -12.83
C TRP A 4 -14.35 -30.64 -14.27
N TYR A 5 -15.48 -29.97 -14.45
CA TYR A 5 -15.88 -29.43 -15.75
C TYR A 5 -14.90 -28.34 -16.23
N GLU A 6 -14.36 -27.54 -15.32
CA GLU A 6 -13.37 -26.52 -15.67
C GLU A 6 -12.06 -27.14 -16.17
N ARG A 7 -11.63 -28.25 -15.55
CA ARG A 7 -10.36 -28.93 -15.87
C ARG A 7 -10.47 -29.86 -17.07
N TYR A 8 -11.57 -30.60 -17.24
CA TYR A 8 -11.71 -31.61 -18.30
C TYR A 8 -12.70 -31.21 -19.41
N GLY A 9 -13.61 -30.26 -19.17
CA GLY A 9 -14.67 -29.92 -20.12
C GLY A 9 -14.14 -29.42 -21.47
N VAL A 10 -13.07 -28.62 -21.47
CA VAL A 10 -12.44 -28.15 -22.71
C VAL A 10 -11.79 -29.31 -23.47
N TRP A 11 -11.09 -30.20 -22.78
CA TRP A 11 -10.47 -31.38 -23.39
C TRP A 11 -11.49 -32.37 -23.93
N ILE A 12 -12.60 -32.57 -23.20
CA ILE A 12 -13.71 -33.42 -23.64
C ILE A 12 -14.40 -32.80 -24.86
N ALA A 13 -14.66 -31.48 -24.86
CA ALA A 13 -15.26 -30.80 -26.00
C ALA A 13 -14.36 -30.83 -27.24
N LEU A 14 -13.05 -30.63 -27.06
CA LEU A 14 -12.06 -30.70 -28.14
C LEU A 14 -11.93 -32.14 -28.67
N ALA A 15 -11.85 -33.14 -27.79
CA ALA A 15 -11.81 -34.54 -28.17
C ALA A 15 -13.08 -34.96 -28.92
N ALA A 16 -14.26 -34.55 -28.44
CA ALA A 16 -15.53 -34.78 -29.13
C ALA A 16 -15.58 -34.09 -30.50
N PHE A 17 -15.11 -32.85 -30.60
CA PHE A 17 -15.02 -32.13 -31.88
C PHE A 17 -14.10 -32.82 -32.89
N VAL A 18 -12.91 -33.23 -32.46
CA VAL A 18 -11.95 -33.98 -33.30
C VAL A 18 -12.56 -35.31 -33.72
N PHE A 19 -13.18 -36.04 -32.78
CA PHE A 19 -13.82 -37.32 -33.06
C PHE A 19 -14.97 -37.20 -34.07
N ILE A 20 -15.86 -36.22 -33.90
CA ILE A 20 -16.95 -35.94 -34.85
C ILE A 20 -16.36 -35.56 -36.21
N SER A 21 -15.33 -34.71 -36.25
CA SER A 21 -14.67 -34.31 -37.50
C SER A 21 -14.05 -35.50 -38.24
N VAL A 22 -13.37 -36.40 -37.51
CA VAL A 22 -12.78 -37.63 -38.07
C VAL A 22 -13.87 -38.58 -38.58
N ILE A 23 -14.96 -38.76 -37.84
CA ILE A 23 -16.10 -39.57 -38.30
C ILE A 23 -16.75 -38.95 -39.54
N SER A 24 -16.96 -37.64 -39.57
CA SER A 24 -17.51 -36.95 -40.74
C SER A 24 -16.60 -37.07 -41.96
N PHE A 25 -15.27 -37.03 -41.75
CA PHE A 25 -14.28 -37.17 -42.84
C PHE A 25 -14.17 -38.62 -43.34
N ALA A 26 -14.10 -39.61 -42.44
CA ALA A 26 -14.06 -41.03 -42.80
C ALA A 26 -15.39 -41.51 -43.40
N GLY A 27 -16.50 -41.06 -42.83
CA GLY A 27 -17.86 -41.27 -43.31
C GLY A 27 -18.13 -40.53 -44.63
N PHE A 28 -17.28 -39.57 -45.05
CA PHE A 28 -17.42 -38.91 -46.34
C PHE A 28 -17.33 -39.90 -47.52
N SER A 29 -16.61 -41.01 -47.33
CA SER A 29 -16.55 -42.10 -48.33
C SER A 29 -17.86 -42.87 -48.49
N GLN A 30 -18.64 -43.06 -47.41
CA GLN A 30 -19.96 -43.72 -47.43
C GLN A 30 -21.14 -42.76 -47.62
N THR A 31 -20.99 -41.47 -47.29
CA THR A 31 -22.07 -40.47 -47.44
C THR A 31 -22.42 -40.17 -48.89
N GLN A 32 -21.62 -40.57 -49.87
CA GLN A 32 -22.07 -40.62 -51.27
C GLN A 32 -23.33 -41.48 -51.47
N GLN A 33 -23.62 -42.43 -50.57
CA GLN A 33 -24.88 -43.19 -50.58
C GLN A 33 -26.01 -42.47 -49.82
N LEU A 34 -25.72 -41.77 -48.72
CA LEU A 34 -26.72 -40.98 -47.97
C LEU A 34 -27.21 -39.74 -48.73
N LEU A 35 -26.31 -39.06 -49.45
CA LEU A 35 -26.65 -37.93 -50.34
C LEU A 35 -27.65 -38.33 -51.43
N LYS A 36 -27.61 -39.60 -51.88
CA LYS A 36 -28.58 -40.14 -52.84
C LYS A 36 -29.96 -40.39 -52.24
N MET A 37 -30.06 -40.53 -50.92
CA MET A 37 -31.34 -40.73 -50.23
C MET A 37 -32.02 -39.42 -49.81
N THR A 38 -31.25 -38.35 -49.58
CA THR A 38 -31.78 -37.06 -49.11
C THR A 38 -31.86 -35.99 -50.19
N CYS A 39 -31.06 -36.06 -51.25
CA CYS A 39 -31.11 -35.12 -52.37
C CYS A 39 -31.62 -35.84 -53.63
N SER A 40 -32.61 -35.25 -54.30
CA SER A 40 -33.09 -35.76 -55.57
C SER A 40 -31.98 -35.71 -56.63
N PRO A 41 -31.81 -36.74 -57.47
CA PRO A 41 -30.77 -36.77 -58.50
C PRO A 41 -30.87 -35.64 -59.56
N GLY A 42 -31.98 -34.89 -59.58
CA GLY A 42 -32.14 -33.70 -60.42
C GLY A 42 -31.55 -32.40 -59.86
N ASP A 43 -31.26 -32.33 -58.55
CA ASP A 43 -30.72 -31.12 -57.92
C ASP A 43 -29.19 -31.06 -58.10
N LYS A 44 -28.75 -30.18 -59.00
CA LYS A 44 -27.34 -29.99 -59.40
C LYS A 44 -26.50 -29.26 -58.33
N GLY A 45 -26.55 -29.72 -57.07
CA GLY A 45 -25.68 -29.26 -55.99
C GLY A 45 -26.28 -28.27 -54.99
N ASP A 46 -27.50 -27.76 -55.23
CA ASP A 46 -28.15 -26.80 -54.31
C ASP A 46 -28.51 -27.43 -52.96
N CYS A 47 -28.95 -28.70 -52.95
CA CYS A 47 -29.25 -29.44 -51.73
C CYS A 47 -28.03 -29.56 -50.80
N PHE A 48 -26.85 -29.89 -51.35
CA PHE A 48 -25.60 -29.94 -50.58
C PHE A 48 -25.20 -28.56 -50.05
N ARG A 49 -25.33 -27.53 -50.88
CA ARG A 49 -25.04 -26.14 -50.48
C ARG A 49 -25.93 -25.69 -49.34
N GLN A 50 -27.23 -25.99 -49.38
CA GLN A 50 -28.17 -25.68 -48.30
C GLN A 50 -27.83 -26.44 -47.02
N TRP A 51 -27.42 -27.70 -47.13
CA TRP A 51 -27.03 -28.51 -45.98
C TRP A 51 -25.73 -28.01 -45.32
N VAL A 52 -24.71 -27.67 -46.12
CA VAL A 52 -23.47 -27.05 -45.62
C VAL A 52 -23.78 -25.68 -45.00
N SER A 53 -24.63 -24.88 -45.63
CA SER A 53 -25.06 -23.58 -45.08
C SER A 53 -25.83 -23.73 -43.77
N ALA A 54 -26.63 -24.78 -43.61
CA ALA A 54 -27.38 -25.05 -42.39
C ALA A 54 -26.47 -25.54 -41.26
N THR A 55 -25.43 -26.31 -41.57
CA THR A 55 -24.49 -26.86 -40.57
C THR A 55 -23.39 -25.87 -40.18
N SER A 56 -22.92 -25.03 -41.10
CA SER A 56 -21.85 -24.05 -40.84
C SER A 56 -22.21 -23.02 -39.76
N GLY A 57 -23.48 -22.67 -39.61
CA GLY A 57 -23.96 -21.78 -38.55
C GLY A 57 -23.76 -22.36 -37.15
N TRP A 58 -24.00 -23.66 -36.97
CA TRP A 58 -23.80 -24.34 -35.68
C TRP A 58 -22.32 -24.43 -35.31
N PHE A 59 -21.45 -24.71 -36.28
CA PHE A 59 -20.00 -24.73 -36.07
C PHE A 59 -19.47 -23.34 -35.66
N GLY A 60 -19.88 -22.28 -36.37
CA GLY A 60 -19.52 -20.91 -35.99
C GLY A 60 -20.01 -20.53 -34.60
N GLY A 61 -21.24 -20.93 -34.24
CA GLY A 61 -21.79 -20.74 -32.90
C GLY A 61 -20.99 -21.47 -31.81
N ALA A 62 -20.62 -22.74 -32.05
CA ALA A 62 -19.83 -23.53 -31.11
C ALA A 62 -18.43 -22.95 -30.87
N VAL A 63 -17.74 -22.53 -31.93
CA VAL A 63 -16.43 -21.86 -31.83
C VAL A 63 -16.56 -20.56 -31.05
N THR A 64 -17.55 -19.72 -31.39
CA THR A 64 -17.79 -18.44 -30.68
C THR A 64 -18.07 -18.67 -29.19
N PHE A 65 -18.90 -19.67 -28.86
CA PHE A 65 -19.20 -20.03 -27.48
C PHE A 65 -17.94 -20.47 -26.72
N ALA A 66 -17.11 -21.32 -27.33
CA ALA A 66 -15.83 -21.74 -26.74
C ALA A 66 -14.89 -20.55 -26.49
N THR A 67 -14.79 -19.63 -27.46
CA THR A 67 -14.01 -18.39 -27.32
C THR A 67 -14.54 -17.52 -26.19
N LEU A 68 -15.86 -17.32 -26.07
CA LEU A 68 -16.46 -16.55 -24.97
C LEU A 68 -16.17 -17.17 -23.60
N ILE A 69 -16.24 -18.50 -23.47
CA ILE A 69 -15.85 -19.18 -22.24
C ILE A 69 -14.38 -18.92 -21.91
N PHE A 70 -13.50 -19.05 -22.89
CA PHE A 70 -12.06 -18.86 -22.67
C PHE A 70 -11.73 -17.41 -22.28
N LEU A 71 -12.32 -16.41 -22.97
CA LEU A 71 -12.18 -15.00 -22.62
C LEU A 71 -12.74 -14.70 -21.23
N SER A 72 -13.87 -15.28 -20.85
CA SER A 72 -14.43 -15.11 -19.50
C SER A 72 -13.47 -15.60 -18.42
N ARG A 73 -12.73 -16.69 -18.69
CA ARG A 73 -11.70 -17.21 -17.78
C ARG A 73 -10.49 -16.29 -17.72
N GLN A 74 -9.98 -15.83 -18.87
CA GLN A 74 -8.86 -14.90 -18.92
C GLN A 74 -9.15 -13.59 -18.19
N VAL A 75 -10.34 -13.02 -18.39
CA VAL A 75 -10.75 -11.79 -17.70
C VAL A 75 -10.80 -12.00 -16.18
N ASN A 76 -11.28 -13.16 -15.73
CA ASN A 76 -11.29 -13.48 -14.30
C ASN A 76 -9.87 -13.65 -13.73
N ASP A 77 -8.99 -14.34 -14.46
CA ASP A 77 -7.60 -14.54 -14.05
C ASP A 77 -6.82 -13.21 -14.01
N MET A 78 -6.95 -12.38 -15.04
CA MET A 78 -6.38 -11.03 -15.06
C MET A 78 -6.89 -10.17 -13.91
N ARG A 79 -8.18 -10.27 -13.55
CA ARG A 79 -8.73 -9.55 -12.38
C ARG A 79 -8.11 -10.03 -11.07
N LEU A 80 -7.91 -11.33 -10.90
CA LEU A 80 -7.25 -11.90 -9.72
C LEU A 80 -5.79 -11.43 -9.64
N HIS A 81 -5.04 -11.58 -10.73
CA HIS A 81 -3.65 -11.17 -10.79
C HIS A 81 -3.48 -9.66 -10.59
N HIS A 82 -4.38 -8.85 -11.15
CA HIS A 82 -4.37 -7.40 -10.94
C HIS A 82 -4.63 -7.04 -9.46
N ARG A 83 -5.56 -7.73 -8.79
CA ARG A 83 -5.82 -7.54 -7.34
C ARG A 83 -4.60 -7.89 -6.49
N GLU A 84 -3.95 -9.02 -6.77
CA GLU A 84 -2.73 -9.42 -6.07
C GLU A 84 -1.60 -8.41 -6.30
N THR A 85 -1.42 -7.97 -7.55
CA THR A 85 -0.42 -6.97 -7.91
C THR A 85 -0.69 -5.65 -7.19
N MET A 86 -1.93 -5.18 -7.14
CA MET A 86 -2.31 -3.96 -6.41
C MET A 86 -2.09 -4.11 -4.90
N ARG A 87 -2.37 -5.28 -4.31
CA ARG A 87 -2.06 -5.55 -2.90
C ARG A 87 -0.57 -5.47 -2.63
N HIS A 88 0.26 -6.05 -3.50
CA HIS A 88 1.71 -5.99 -3.36
C HIS A 88 2.27 -4.59 -3.58
N ALA A 89 1.70 -3.82 -4.51
CA ALA A 89 2.12 -2.46 -4.80
C ALA A 89 1.78 -1.48 -3.66
N THR A 90 0.64 -1.64 -3.01
CA THR A 90 0.15 -0.69 -1.98
C THR A 90 0.58 -1.04 -0.56
N ARG A 91 0.88 -2.31 -0.26
CA ARG A 91 1.32 -2.76 1.08
C ARG A 91 2.54 -2.00 1.65
N PRO A 92 3.59 -1.66 0.88
CA PRO A 92 4.71 -0.89 1.40
C PRO A 92 4.30 0.50 1.91
N VAL A 93 3.36 1.16 1.23
CA VAL A 93 2.83 2.48 1.63
C VAL A 93 2.12 2.37 2.97
N TYR A 94 1.25 1.37 3.14
CA TYR A 94 0.56 1.09 4.39
C TYR A 94 1.55 0.86 5.56
N LEU A 95 2.53 -0.04 5.36
CA LEU A 95 3.51 -0.35 6.41
C LEU A 95 4.36 0.86 6.80
N ARG A 96 4.67 1.75 5.85
CA ARG A 96 5.39 3.00 6.12
C ARG A 96 4.53 3.97 6.92
N ALA A 97 3.27 4.17 6.53
CA ALA A 97 2.33 5.02 7.26
C ALA A 97 2.15 4.53 8.71
N GLN A 98 2.06 3.21 8.92
CA GLN A 98 1.97 2.62 10.26
C GLN A 98 3.24 2.87 11.09
N ARG A 99 4.44 2.65 10.54
CA ARG A 99 5.71 2.93 11.24
C ARG A 99 5.86 4.41 11.57
N LEU A 100 5.45 5.30 10.67
CA LEU A 100 5.44 6.73 10.94
C LEU A 100 4.49 7.07 12.08
N LYS A 101 3.28 6.52 12.08
CA LYS A 101 2.31 6.70 13.17
C LYS A 101 2.91 6.31 14.51
N ASP A 102 3.61 5.18 14.58
CA ASP A 102 4.29 4.75 15.80
C ASP A 102 5.43 5.71 16.21
N ALA A 103 6.23 6.17 15.24
CA ALA A 103 7.30 7.14 15.48
C ALA A 103 6.78 8.50 15.97
N VAL A 104 5.70 9.00 15.37
CA VAL A 104 5.02 10.25 15.77
C VAL A 104 4.43 10.11 17.17
N ASN A 105 3.78 8.99 17.47
CA ASN A 105 3.25 8.75 18.82
C ASN A 105 4.37 8.72 19.86
N SER A 106 5.49 8.06 19.57
CA SER A 106 6.67 8.07 20.44
C SER A 106 7.22 9.49 20.64
N ALA A 107 7.37 10.27 19.56
CA ALA A 107 7.82 11.66 19.62
C ALA A 107 6.87 12.54 20.45
N ARG A 108 5.55 12.37 20.31
CA ARG A 108 4.54 13.09 21.11
C ARG A 108 4.62 12.75 22.60
N ILE A 109 4.88 11.49 22.95
CA ILE A 109 5.08 11.09 24.35
C ILE A 109 6.32 11.79 24.91
N THR A 110 7.45 11.75 24.19
CA THR A 110 8.68 12.46 24.59
C THR A 110 8.44 13.96 24.72
N LEU A 111 7.69 14.57 23.81
CA LEU A 111 7.33 15.99 23.87
C LEU A 111 6.53 16.33 25.13
N LYS A 112 5.53 15.51 25.48
CA LYS A 112 4.72 15.69 26.68
C LYS A 112 5.56 15.57 27.95
N LEU A 113 6.44 14.56 28.02
CA LEU A 113 7.37 14.40 29.14
C LEU A 113 8.32 15.59 29.26
N LEU A 114 8.86 16.08 28.14
CA LEU A 114 9.72 17.27 28.13
C LEU A 114 8.95 18.52 28.61
N LYS A 115 7.72 18.75 28.13
CA LYS A 115 6.86 19.84 28.62
C LYS A 115 6.61 19.72 30.13
N GLN A 116 6.36 18.52 30.63
CA GLN A 116 6.16 18.26 32.05
C GLN A 116 7.42 18.60 32.87
N VAL A 117 8.60 18.12 32.45
CA VAL A 117 9.88 18.44 33.10
C VAL A 117 10.13 19.95 33.14
N ILE A 118 9.88 20.65 32.03
CA ILE A 118 10.05 22.11 31.95
C ILE A 118 9.08 22.85 32.86
N ARG A 119 7.85 22.34 33.02
CA ARG A 119 6.81 22.95 33.86
C ARG A 119 7.04 22.70 35.35
N GLU A 120 7.43 21.48 35.72
CA GLU A 120 7.72 21.13 37.13
C GLU A 120 9.03 21.78 37.60
N GLY A 121 9.98 21.98 36.69
CA GLY A 121 11.22 22.69 36.92
C GLY A 121 11.11 24.22 37.06
N ASP A 122 9.91 24.77 37.24
CA ASP A 122 9.68 26.22 37.39
C ASP A 122 10.06 26.78 38.77
N GLN A 123 10.78 26.01 39.59
CA GLN A 123 11.27 26.47 40.88
C GLN A 123 12.41 27.50 40.70
N GLU A 124 12.54 28.44 41.65
CA GLU A 124 13.42 29.61 41.56
C GLU A 124 14.92 29.29 41.36
N ALA A 125 15.35 28.06 41.66
CA ALA A 125 16.73 27.62 41.51
C ALA A 125 16.85 26.46 40.49
N PRO A 126 17.61 26.64 39.39
CA PRO A 126 17.87 25.56 38.45
C PRO A 126 18.73 24.47 39.09
N THR A 127 18.26 23.23 39.02
CA THR A 127 19.00 22.05 39.46
C THR A 127 19.72 21.37 38.30
N MET A 128 20.84 20.71 38.60
CA MET A 128 21.56 19.87 37.63
C MET A 128 20.67 18.77 37.05
N ASP A 129 19.87 18.13 37.91
CA ASP A 129 18.96 17.05 37.52
C ASP A 129 17.91 17.52 36.51
N LEU A 130 17.39 18.74 36.69
CA LEU A 130 16.46 19.35 35.74
C LEU A 130 17.12 19.58 34.38
N LEU A 131 18.33 20.18 34.36
CA LEU A 131 19.07 20.40 33.12
C LEU A 131 19.36 19.08 32.38
N PHE A 132 19.80 18.05 33.10
CA PHE A 132 20.03 16.72 32.51
C PHE A 132 18.76 16.09 31.98
N SER A 133 17.64 16.20 32.71
CA SER A 133 16.34 15.67 32.30
C SER A 133 15.83 16.36 31.03
N MET A 134 15.96 17.69 30.96
CA MET A 134 15.63 18.47 29.75
C MET A 134 16.50 18.05 28.56
N MET A 135 17.81 17.91 28.78
CA MET A 135 18.74 17.48 27.73
C MET A 135 18.47 16.05 27.24
N ALA A 136 18.12 15.14 28.14
CA ALA A 136 17.70 13.79 27.78
C ALA A 136 16.41 13.82 26.93
N GLY A 137 15.42 14.61 27.33
CA GLY A 137 14.18 14.79 26.56
C GLY A 137 14.42 15.39 25.17
N LEU A 138 15.24 16.43 25.05
CA LEU A 138 15.59 17.05 23.77
C LEU A 138 16.36 16.10 22.84
N ARG A 139 17.33 15.35 23.38
CA ARG A 139 18.08 14.35 22.59
C ARG A 139 17.18 13.21 22.13
N SER A 140 16.34 12.70 23.02
CA SER A 140 15.35 11.68 22.67
C SER A 140 14.42 12.20 21.57
N LEU A 141 13.94 13.44 21.66
CA LEU A 141 13.09 14.03 20.62
C LEU A 141 13.83 14.18 19.28
N GLN A 142 15.10 14.62 19.31
CA GLN A 142 15.93 14.71 18.11
C GLN A 142 16.15 13.34 17.46
N GLU A 143 16.40 12.31 18.27
CA GLU A 143 16.58 10.94 17.79
C GLU A 143 15.30 10.42 17.13
N GLN A 144 14.13 10.65 17.75
CA GLN A 144 12.84 10.29 17.17
C GLN A 144 12.60 11.02 15.84
N LEU A 145 12.89 12.32 15.76
CA LEU A 145 12.75 13.10 14.52
C LEU A 145 13.78 12.75 13.43
N SER A 146 14.90 12.12 13.81
CA SER A 146 15.94 11.68 12.87
C SER A 146 15.67 10.29 12.29
N ARG A 147 14.58 9.66 12.69
CA ARG A 147 14.13 8.40 12.14
C ARG A 147 13.81 8.55 10.64
N PRO A 148 14.29 7.62 9.78
CA PRO A 148 14.11 7.71 8.33
C PRO A 148 12.64 7.67 7.91
N GLU A 149 11.73 7.19 8.75
CA GLU A 149 10.29 7.19 8.54
C GLU A 149 9.74 8.59 8.23
N PHE A 150 10.25 9.63 8.90
CA PHE A 150 9.84 11.01 8.64
C PHE A 150 10.29 11.48 7.25
N ASP A 151 11.56 11.29 6.93
CA ASP A 151 12.15 11.70 5.66
C ASP A 151 11.52 10.95 4.48
N ASN A 152 11.32 9.64 4.61
CA ASN A 152 10.71 8.82 3.57
C ASN A 152 9.25 9.23 3.33
N PHE A 153 8.48 9.49 4.39
CA PHE A 153 7.09 9.90 4.25
C PHE A 153 6.98 11.27 3.59
N GLU A 154 7.76 12.25 4.03
CA GLU A 154 7.73 13.60 3.45
C GLU A 154 8.11 13.61 1.96
N ASN A 155 9.14 12.83 1.59
CA ASN A 155 9.62 12.75 0.20
C ASN A 155 8.67 11.96 -0.72
N GLU A 156 8.10 10.86 -0.24
CA GLU A 156 7.29 9.97 -1.10
C GLU A 156 5.82 10.39 -1.19
N ILE A 157 5.23 10.85 -0.09
CA ILE A 157 3.79 11.20 -0.03
C ILE A 157 3.57 12.69 -0.31
N GLY A 158 4.63 13.51 -0.23
CA GLY A 158 4.56 14.93 -0.55
C GLY A 158 3.76 15.71 0.49
N TYR A 159 4.11 15.55 1.76
CA TYR A 159 3.47 16.30 2.84
C TYR A 159 3.71 17.81 2.66
N ALA A 160 2.63 18.54 2.34
CA ALA A 160 2.65 19.99 2.08
C ALA A 160 2.10 20.80 3.27
N GLY A 161 2.25 20.31 4.50
CA GLY A 161 1.77 21.00 5.68
C GLY A 161 2.72 22.10 6.18
N ILE A 162 2.33 22.74 7.28
CA ILE A 162 3.15 23.76 7.92
C ILE A 162 4.31 23.05 8.66
N GLY A 163 5.51 23.08 8.06
CA GLY A 163 6.72 22.50 8.64
C GLY A 163 7.16 21.18 8.03
N SER A 164 8.37 20.76 8.40
CA SER A 164 8.96 19.47 8.06
C SER A 164 9.77 18.94 9.23
N ALA A 165 9.98 17.62 9.27
CA ALA A 165 10.89 17.00 10.24
C ALA A 165 12.29 17.59 10.12
N PHE A 166 12.70 17.94 8.90
CA PHE A 166 13.94 18.69 8.65
C PHE A 166 13.97 20.04 9.39
N MET A 167 12.91 20.85 9.29
CA MET A 167 12.83 22.14 10.00
C MET A 167 12.86 21.95 11.53
N LEU A 168 12.13 20.96 12.05
CA LEU A 168 12.13 20.67 13.49
C LEU A 168 13.51 20.24 13.99
N ARG A 169 14.20 19.34 13.28
CA ARG A 169 15.58 18.95 13.59
C ARG A 169 16.53 20.14 13.55
N THR A 170 16.38 21.00 12.54
CA THR A 170 17.22 22.20 12.36
C THR A 170 17.03 23.17 13.52
N ASN A 171 15.80 23.35 14.00
CA ASN A 171 15.50 24.21 15.14
C ASN A 171 15.94 23.62 16.49
N LEU A 172 15.95 22.29 16.64
CA LEU A 172 16.41 21.62 17.86
C LEU A 172 17.94 21.63 18.02
N ARG A 173 18.70 21.60 16.92
CA ARG A 173 20.18 21.53 16.96
C ARG A 173 20.80 22.67 17.79
N PRO A 174 20.49 23.97 17.57
CA PRO A 174 21.05 25.06 18.37
C PRO A 174 20.69 24.97 19.86
N VAL A 175 19.50 24.47 20.20
CA VAL A 175 19.07 24.28 21.59
C VAL A 175 19.93 23.22 22.27
N LEU A 176 20.17 22.10 21.59
CA LEU A 176 21.03 21.03 22.07
C LEU A 176 22.49 21.45 22.19
N GLU A 177 23.00 22.24 21.25
CA GLU A 177 24.36 22.80 21.32
C GLU A 177 24.53 23.67 22.57
N ILE A 178 23.58 24.58 22.83
CA ILE A 178 23.59 25.42 24.05
C ILE A 178 23.52 24.55 25.31
N GLY A 179 22.62 23.58 25.34
CA GLY A 179 22.48 22.71 26.50
C GLY A 179 23.71 21.81 26.72
N ASN A 180 24.39 21.36 25.67
CA ASN A 180 25.66 20.64 25.77
C ASN A 180 26.75 21.53 26.36
N LEU A 181 26.85 22.79 25.92
CA LEU A 181 27.80 23.76 26.49
C LEU A 181 27.56 24.00 27.98
N LEU A 182 26.29 24.13 28.40
CA LEU A 182 25.92 24.26 29.82
C LEU A 182 26.31 23.01 30.61
N VAL A 183 25.95 21.82 30.11
CA VAL A 183 26.31 20.55 30.73
C VAL A 183 27.82 20.38 30.86
N ASP A 184 28.57 20.71 29.83
CA ASP A 184 30.02 20.55 29.83
C ASP A 184 30.69 21.57 30.75
N ALA A 185 30.22 22.82 30.83
CA ALA A 185 30.70 23.79 31.82
C ALA A 185 30.54 23.26 33.25
N LEU A 186 29.38 22.67 33.56
CA LEU A 186 29.07 22.14 34.90
C LEU A 186 29.83 20.85 35.23
N LYS A 187 30.22 20.06 34.22
CA LYS A 187 31.12 18.91 34.42
C LYS A 187 32.53 19.34 34.80
N HIS A 188 33.02 20.47 34.27
CA HIS A 188 34.37 20.96 34.57
C HIS A 188 34.46 21.62 35.94
N ASP A 189 33.40 22.30 36.39
CA ASP A 189 33.29 22.82 37.75
C ASP A 189 31.93 22.49 38.39
N PRO A 190 31.81 21.36 39.11
CA PRO A 190 30.58 20.96 39.78
C PRO A 190 30.11 21.92 40.88
N ARG A 191 30.98 22.83 41.34
CA ARG A 191 30.64 23.86 42.33
C ARG A 191 30.08 25.11 41.68
N GLN A 192 30.24 25.26 40.36
CA GLN A 192 29.67 26.37 39.63
C GLN A 192 28.14 26.26 39.65
N GLN A 193 27.49 27.24 40.26
CA GLN A 193 26.04 27.34 40.20
C GLN A 193 25.63 27.68 38.77
N ILE A 194 24.56 27.03 38.29
CA ILE A 194 23.99 27.35 36.99
C ILE A 194 23.53 28.81 37.02
N ASN A 195 24.04 29.62 36.09
CA ASN A 195 23.56 31.00 35.93
C ASN A 195 22.07 30.98 35.58
N VAL A 196 21.26 31.55 36.47
CA VAL A 196 19.79 31.58 36.34
C VAL A 196 19.34 32.23 35.03
N ALA A 197 20.05 33.27 34.56
CA ALA A 197 19.72 33.95 33.31
C ALA A 197 20.00 33.07 32.09
N ASP A 198 21.13 32.36 32.07
CA ASP A 198 21.50 31.45 30.98
C ASP A 198 20.56 30.25 30.95
N PHE A 199 20.22 29.70 32.12
CA PHE A 199 19.23 28.63 32.24
C PHE A 199 17.84 29.07 31.75
N LYS A 200 17.38 30.26 32.16
CA LYS A 200 16.08 30.80 31.71
C LYS A 200 16.06 30.99 30.19
N ARG A 201 17.18 31.44 29.60
CA ARG A 201 17.32 31.56 28.14
C ARG A 201 17.31 30.19 27.45
N PHE A 202 18.03 29.21 27.99
CA PHE A 202 18.01 27.83 27.48
C PHE A 202 16.60 27.24 27.57
N ARG A 203 15.94 27.36 28.73
CA ARG A 203 14.58 26.89 28.96
C ARG A 203 13.58 27.49 27.99
N GLY A 204 13.60 28.81 27.79
CA GLY A 204 12.71 29.48 26.84
C GLY A 204 12.92 29.04 25.38
N ARG A 205 14.12 28.53 25.03
CA ARG A 205 14.39 27.94 23.70
C ARG A 205 14.08 26.44 23.64
N ALA A 206 14.20 25.74 24.76
CA ALA A 206 13.89 24.32 24.89
C ALA A 206 12.40 24.06 25.02
N GLU A 207 11.62 25.07 25.41
CA GLU A 207 10.17 24.98 25.52
C GLU A 207 9.57 24.60 24.18
N PRO A 208 8.86 23.45 24.11
CA PRO A 208 8.31 22.99 22.86
C PRO A 208 7.25 23.95 22.33
N HIS A 209 7.51 24.55 21.18
CA HIS A 209 6.53 25.38 20.49
C HIS A 209 5.28 24.58 20.10
N ASP A 210 4.10 25.19 20.21
CA ASP A 210 2.82 24.62 19.77
C ASP A 210 2.85 24.16 18.31
N PHE A 211 3.72 24.78 17.52
CA PHE A 211 4.05 24.38 16.16
C PHE A 211 4.47 22.90 16.03
N MET A 212 5.24 22.36 16.99
CA MET A 212 5.65 20.94 16.96
C MET A 212 4.46 20.01 17.18
N GLU A 213 3.52 20.37 18.07
CA GLU A 213 2.30 19.59 18.28
C GLU A 213 1.38 19.63 17.06
N LEU A 214 1.26 20.79 16.42
CA LEU A 214 0.52 20.95 15.19
C LEU A 214 1.12 20.11 14.06
N TYR A 215 2.45 20.15 13.89
CA TYR A 215 3.17 19.31 12.94
C TYR A 215 2.88 17.83 13.17
N PHE A 216 3.06 17.33 14.41
CA PHE A 216 2.79 15.92 14.72
C PHE A 216 1.34 15.53 14.49
N SER A 217 0.39 16.41 14.79
CA SER A 217 -1.04 16.15 14.58
C SER A 217 -1.38 16.04 13.09
N ASN A 218 -0.81 16.92 12.26
CA ASN A 218 -1.03 16.91 10.82
C ASN A 218 -0.39 15.69 10.15
N VAL A 219 0.85 15.34 10.53
CA VAL A 219 1.53 14.15 10.01
C VAL A 219 0.77 12.88 10.38
N LEU A 220 0.29 12.80 11.63
CA LEU A 220 -0.52 11.67 12.09
C LEU A 220 -1.84 11.57 11.30
N ALA A 221 -2.53 12.68 11.07
CA ALA A 221 -3.76 12.70 10.30
C ALA A 221 -3.56 12.24 8.85
N GLU A 222 -2.47 12.65 8.20
CA GLU A 222 -2.16 12.17 6.84
C GLU A 222 -1.76 10.69 6.84
N ALA A 223 -1.02 10.22 7.85
CA ALA A 223 -0.71 8.80 7.99
C ALA A 223 -1.98 7.94 8.16
N ASP A 224 -2.91 8.39 9.02
CA ASP A 224 -4.21 7.72 9.23
C ASP A 224 -5.03 7.67 7.94
N LYS A 225 -5.06 8.76 7.17
CA LYS A 225 -5.74 8.78 5.87
C LYS A 225 -5.18 7.76 4.88
N GLN A 226 -3.86 7.56 4.84
CA GLN A 226 -3.22 6.54 3.99
C GLN A 226 -3.56 5.11 4.47
N ILE A 227 -3.59 4.89 5.78
CA ILE A 227 -3.99 3.63 6.39
C ILE A 227 -5.46 3.30 6.03
N GLU A 228 -6.37 4.23 6.26
CA GLU A 228 -7.80 4.07 5.94
C GLU A 228 -8.05 3.87 4.45
N ALA A 229 -7.29 4.55 3.58
CA ALA A 229 -7.39 4.37 2.13
C ALA A 229 -6.98 2.95 1.70
N TRP A 230 -5.92 2.42 2.31
CA TRP A 230 -5.49 1.04 2.08
C TRP A 230 -6.52 0.03 2.59
N GLU A 231 -7.03 0.21 3.80
CA GLU A 231 -8.06 -0.65 4.41
C GLU A 231 -9.34 -0.68 3.56
N ARG A 232 -9.84 0.48 3.13
CA ARG A 232 -10.98 0.56 2.19
C ARG A 232 -10.71 -0.17 0.87
N THR A 233 -9.52 -0.01 0.29
CA THR A 233 -9.15 -0.71 -0.95
C THR A 233 -9.16 -2.24 -0.75
N MET A 234 -8.73 -2.71 0.42
CA MET A 234 -8.72 -4.14 0.77
C MET A 234 -10.14 -4.68 1.02
N GLU A 235 -11.03 -3.89 1.63
CA GLU A 235 -12.44 -4.23 1.83
C GLU A 235 -13.19 -4.31 0.49
N GLU A 236 -13.06 -3.30 -0.38
CA GLU A 236 -13.72 -3.25 -1.69
C GLU A 236 -13.31 -4.41 -2.60
N THR A 237 -12.05 -4.82 -2.51
CA THR A 237 -11.53 -5.95 -3.29
C THR A 237 -11.94 -7.32 -2.72
N LYS A 238 -12.62 -7.35 -1.56
CA LYS A 238 -12.96 -8.57 -0.79
C LYS A 238 -11.72 -9.45 -0.55
N LEU A 239 -10.59 -8.83 -0.21
CA LEU A 239 -9.32 -9.50 0.04
C LEU A 239 -9.04 -9.77 1.53
N ILE A 240 -10.03 -9.51 2.40
CA ILE A 240 -10.01 -9.77 3.85
C ILE A 240 -10.80 -11.06 4.13
#